data_AF-A0A4Q5LPK8-F1
#
_entry.id   AF-A0A4Q5LPK8-F1
#
_cell.length_a   1.000
_cell.length_b   1.000
_cell.length_c   1.000
_cell.angle_alpha   90.00
_cell.angle_beta   90.00
_cell.angle_gamma   90.00
#
_symmetry.space_group_name_H-M   'P 1'
#
loop_
_entity.id
_entity.type
_entity.pdbx_description
1 polymer ?
#
loop_
_entity_poly.entity_id
_entity_poly.type
_entity_poly.pdbx_seq_one_letter_code
_entity_poly.pdbx_strand_id
1 'polypeptide(L)'
;MIYHDPATVWSPRDCIDNVQLLYDGGLTDVYSLAIVTWEGQERIGIRWNVNQREWADPAKASNTVRCIGEPNSRGYPTWFIMPEVFLSSLLSGNNKVATVLREALDRIDAAGQ
;
A
#
# COMPACT_ATOMS: atom_id res chain seq x y z
N MET A 1 -4.39 9.08 15.92
CA MET A 1 -4.77 7.67 15.67
C MET A 1 -3.61 6.77 16.06
N ILE A 2 -3.85 5.53 16.53
CA ILE A 2 -2.75 4.59 16.78
C ILE A 2 -2.30 3.99 15.45
N TYR A 3 -1.09 4.33 15.05
CA TYR A 3 -0.44 3.84 13.84
C TYR A 3 -0.05 2.36 13.95
N HIS A 4 -0.03 1.65 12.81
CA HIS A 4 0.49 0.29 12.73
C HIS A 4 1.78 0.27 11.93
N ASP A 5 2.88 -0.10 12.60
CA ASP A 5 4.20 -0.17 11.99
C ASP A 5 4.23 -1.19 10.83
N PRO A 6 4.47 -0.75 9.59
CA PRO A 6 4.48 -1.59 8.40
C PRO A 6 5.62 -2.62 8.45
N ALA A 7 6.73 -2.36 9.13
CA ALA A 7 7.79 -3.36 9.31
C ALA A 7 7.32 -4.60 10.09
N THR A 8 6.22 -4.47 10.85
CA THR A 8 5.65 -5.55 11.66
C THR A 8 4.48 -6.28 10.98
N VAL A 9 4.24 -6.00 9.70
CA VAL A 9 3.09 -6.54 8.96
C VAL A 9 3.50 -7.74 8.13
N TRP A 10 3.06 -8.91 8.59
CA TRP A 10 3.43 -10.22 8.03
C TRP A 10 2.27 -10.88 7.27
N SER A 11 1.31 -10.10 6.77
CA SER A 11 0.20 -10.64 5.96
C SER A 11 0.32 -10.24 4.49
N PRO A 12 -0.14 -11.06 3.52
CA PRO A 12 -0.92 -12.30 3.69
C PRO A 12 -0.15 -13.36 4.46
N ARG A 13 -0.80 -13.97 5.46
CA ARG A 13 -0.13 -14.94 6.35
C ARG A 13 0.39 -16.10 5.54
N ASP A 14 1.49 -16.68 6.00
CA ASP A 14 2.16 -17.82 5.38
C ASP A 14 2.67 -17.57 3.96
N CYS A 15 2.57 -16.32 3.48
CA CYS A 15 3.11 -15.89 2.20
C CYS A 15 4.21 -14.84 2.35
N ILE A 16 4.43 -14.27 3.53
CA ILE A 16 5.39 -13.20 3.78
C ILE A 16 6.38 -13.62 4.86
N ASP A 17 7.67 -13.73 4.51
CA ASP A 17 8.73 -14.18 5.43
C ASP A 17 9.70 -13.08 5.87
N ASN A 18 9.92 -12.08 5.03
CA ASN A 18 10.79 -10.93 5.31
C ASN A 18 10.08 -9.64 4.90
N VAL A 19 10.31 -8.56 5.64
CA VAL A 19 9.81 -7.21 5.33
C VAL A 19 10.95 -6.22 5.53
N GLN A 20 11.40 -5.60 4.43
CA GLN A 20 12.37 -4.51 4.45
C GLN A 20 11.69 -3.26 3.89
N LEU A 21 11.43 -2.28 4.76
CA LEU A 21 10.82 -1.02 4.33
C LEU A 21 11.74 -0.27 3.36
N LEU A 22 11.15 0.16 2.25
CA LEU A 22 11.75 1.09 1.29
C LEU A 22 11.30 2.52 1.56
N TYR A 23 10.04 2.67 1.96
CA TYR A 23 9.43 3.96 2.27
C TYR A 23 8.27 3.76 3.25
N ASP A 24 8.13 4.70 4.18
CA ASP A 24 7.01 4.77 5.11
C ASP A 24 6.52 6.20 5.26
N GLY A 25 5.35 6.48 4.70
CA GLY A 25 4.68 7.78 4.76
C GLY A 25 3.91 8.04 6.06
N GLY A 26 3.89 7.07 6.98
CA GLY A 26 3.21 7.19 8.27
C GLY A 26 1.73 7.52 8.13
N LEU A 27 1.27 8.54 8.88
CA LEU A 27 -0.10 9.07 8.83
C LEU A 27 -0.28 10.25 7.87
N THR A 28 0.79 10.72 7.22
CA THR A 28 0.78 11.92 6.37
C THR A 28 0.53 11.54 4.91
N ASP A 29 1.47 10.79 4.32
CA ASP A 29 1.34 10.31 2.94
C ASP A 29 0.51 9.01 2.89
N VAL A 30 0.24 8.42 4.06
CA VAL A 30 -0.68 7.30 4.32
C VAL A 30 -0.41 6.01 3.54
N TYR A 31 0.75 5.83 2.91
CA TYR A 31 1.18 4.56 2.32
C TYR A 31 2.62 4.19 2.67
N SER A 32 2.96 2.92 2.51
CA SER A 32 4.30 2.38 2.69
C SER A 32 4.65 1.40 1.57
N LEU A 33 5.95 1.30 1.29
CA LEU A 33 6.55 0.37 0.33
C LEU A 33 7.59 -0.49 1.03
N ALA A 34 7.66 -1.76 0.66
CA ALA A 34 8.65 -2.69 1.20
C ALA A 34 9.13 -3.68 0.15
N ILE A 35 10.36 -4.18 0.30
CA ILE A 35 10.74 -5.47 -0.25
C ILE A 35 10.21 -6.54 0.70
N VAL A 36 9.52 -7.52 0.16
CA VAL A 36 9.01 -8.66 0.92
C VAL A 36 9.38 -9.97 0.24
N THR A 37 9.60 -11.02 1.02
CA THR A 37 9.70 -12.38 0.47
C THR A 37 8.31 -12.95 0.32
N TRP A 38 7.82 -13.04 -0.93
CA TRP A 38 6.53 -13.59 -1.28
C TRP A 38 6.67 -14.87 -2.10
N GLU A 39 6.12 -15.98 -1.59
CA GLU A 39 6.26 -17.32 -2.20
C GLU A 39 7.74 -17.70 -2.47
N GLY A 40 8.62 -17.35 -1.54
CA GLY A 40 10.06 -17.62 -1.63
C GLY A 40 10.83 -16.72 -2.60
N GLN A 41 10.24 -15.63 -3.10
CA GLN A 41 10.88 -14.68 -4.01
C GLN A 41 10.79 -13.25 -3.48
N GLU A 42 11.83 -12.44 -3.68
CA GLU A 42 11.75 -11.01 -3.35
C GLU A 42 10.81 -10.27 -4.30
N ARG A 43 9.92 -9.48 -3.73
CA ARG A 43 8.92 -8.69 -4.45
C ARG A 43 8.73 -7.33 -3.77
N ILE A 44 8.15 -6.39 -4.50
CA ILE A 44 7.79 -5.09 -3.94
C ILE A 44 6.33 -5.14 -3.48
N GLY A 45 6.11 -4.89 -2.19
CA GLY A 45 4.80 -4.72 -1.57
C GLY A 45 4.44 -3.24 -1.44
N ILE A 46 3.16 -2.92 -1.60
CA ILE A 46 2.57 -1.63 -1.27
C ILE A 46 1.38 -1.81 -0.33
N ARG A 47 1.16 -0.84 0.55
CA ARG A 47 -0.06 -0.72 1.33
C ARG A 47 -0.34 0.71 1.73
N TRP A 48 -1.62 1.00 1.97
CA TRP A 48 -2.08 2.13 2.74
C TRP A 48 -1.98 1.82 4.24
N ASN A 49 -1.52 2.79 5.03
CA ASN A 49 -1.40 2.70 6.48
C ASN A 49 -2.72 3.04 7.17
N VAL A 50 -3.48 3.99 6.59
CA VAL A 50 -4.78 4.45 7.07
C VAL A 50 -5.61 4.83 5.84
N ASN A 51 -6.93 4.58 5.89
CA ASN A 51 -7.86 5.02 4.84
C ASN A 51 -8.88 6.03 5.41
N GLN A 52 -9.69 6.63 4.53
CA GLN A 52 -10.69 7.63 4.93
C GLN A 52 -11.72 7.10 5.93
N ARG A 53 -12.09 5.82 5.84
CA ARG A 53 -13.04 5.20 6.79
C ARG A 53 -12.46 5.12 8.19
N GLU A 54 -11.19 4.78 8.29
CA GLU A 54 -10.49 4.77 9.58
C GLU A 54 -10.33 6.18 10.14
N TRP A 55 -10.07 7.19 9.29
CA TRP A 55 -10.06 8.59 9.73
C TRP A 55 -11.40 9.05 10.31
N ALA A 56 -12.51 8.58 9.74
CA ALA A 56 -13.86 8.89 10.20
C ALA A 56 -14.33 8.03 11.39
N ASP A 57 -13.58 6.99 11.76
CA ASP A 57 -13.93 6.10 12.87
C ASP A 57 -13.59 6.78 14.23
N PRO A 58 -14.58 7.05 15.10
CA PRO A 58 -14.35 7.72 16.37
C PRO A 58 -13.38 6.99 17.30
N ALA A 59 -13.35 5.65 17.27
CA ALA A 59 -12.46 4.85 18.10
C ALA A 59 -11.01 4.93 17.63
N LYS A 60 -10.79 5.05 16.31
CA LYS A 60 -9.46 5.28 15.72
C LYS A 60 -8.99 6.71 15.94
N ALA A 61 -9.88 7.68 15.72
CA ALA A 61 -9.62 9.11 15.93
C ALA A 61 -9.25 9.42 17.38
N SER A 62 -9.91 8.78 18.34
CA SER A 62 -9.65 8.91 19.79
C SER A 62 -8.44 8.11 20.29
N ASN A 63 -7.66 7.46 19.42
CA ASN A 63 -6.53 6.59 19.80
C ASN A 63 -6.94 5.39 20.69
N THR A 64 -8.18 4.92 20.59
CA THR A 64 -8.64 3.75 21.34
C THR A 64 -8.30 2.45 20.62
N VAL A 65 -8.32 2.48 19.28
CA VAL A 65 -8.07 1.32 18.42
C VAL A 65 -6.98 1.66 17.39
N ARG A 66 -6.13 0.68 17.09
CA ARG A 66 -5.06 0.78 16.06
C ARG A 66 -5.62 0.75 14.65
N CYS A 67 -5.10 1.58 13.76
CA CYS A 67 -5.41 1.56 12.33
C CYS A 67 -4.95 0.26 11.67
N ILE A 68 -5.75 -0.23 10.73
CA ILE A 68 -5.45 -1.45 9.96
C ILE A 68 -4.90 -1.10 8.59
N GLY A 69 -5.35 -0.01 7.97
CA GLY A 69 -4.98 0.36 6.60
C GLY A 69 -5.55 -0.60 5.55
N GLU A 70 -5.02 -0.51 4.32
CA GLU A 70 -5.48 -1.31 3.18
C GLU A 70 -4.31 -1.78 2.29
N PRO A 71 -4.38 -2.97 1.66
CA PRO A 71 -5.44 -3.94 1.82
C PRO A 71 -5.47 -4.53 3.24
N ASN A 72 -6.64 -5.02 3.64
CA ASN A 72 -6.78 -5.86 4.81
C ASN A 72 -7.50 -7.17 4.47
N SER A 73 -7.07 -8.26 5.11
CA SER A 73 -7.70 -9.57 4.98
C SER A 73 -8.32 -9.94 6.33
N ARG A 74 -9.65 -9.92 6.42
CA ARG A 74 -10.41 -10.23 7.66
C ARG A 74 -9.95 -9.37 8.86
N GLY A 75 -9.64 -8.09 8.62
CA GLY A 75 -9.14 -7.17 9.64
C GLY A 75 -7.64 -7.27 9.93
N TYR A 76 -6.91 -8.14 9.22
CA TYR A 76 -5.44 -8.17 9.30
C TYR A 76 -4.82 -7.23 8.24
N PRO A 77 -3.93 -6.33 8.66
CA PRO A 77 -3.20 -5.45 7.77
C PRO A 77 -2.34 -6.27 6.82
N THR A 78 -2.37 -5.97 5.53
CA THR A 78 -1.84 -6.86 4.48
C THR A 78 -1.03 -6.08 3.44
N TRP A 79 0.00 -6.70 2.88
CA TRP A 79 0.74 -6.19 1.73
C TRP A 79 0.05 -6.58 0.43
N PHE A 80 -0.13 -5.62 -0.47
CA PHE A 80 -0.43 -5.92 -1.87
C PHE A 80 0.88 -6.08 -2.64
N ILE A 81 1.11 -7.26 -3.21
CA ILE A 81 2.32 -7.54 -3.98
C ILE A 81 2.17 -6.98 -5.39
N MET A 82 3.05 -6.04 -5.76
CA MET A 82 3.02 -5.40 -7.07
C MET A 82 3.70 -6.31 -8.11
N PRO A 83 3.06 -6.58 -9.26
CA PRO A 83 3.69 -7.37 -10.32
C PRO A 83 4.94 -6.68 -10.87
N GLU A 84 6.06 -7.40 -10.95
CA GLU A 84 7.34 -6.84 -11.38
C GLU A 84 7.31 -6.30 -12.82
N VAL A 85 6.66 -7.03 -13.73
CA VAL A 85 6.47 -6.60 -15.13
C VAL A 85 5.66 -5.30 -15.22
N PHE A 86 4.68 -5.12 -14.33
CA PHE A 86 3.90 -3.90 -14.26
C PHE A 86 4.75 -2.72 -13.77
N LEU A 87 5.51 -2.90 -12.70
CA LEU A 87 6.39 -1.86 -12.15
C LEU A 87 7.48 -1.44 -13.12
N SER A 88 8.21 -2.41 -13.68
CA SER A 88 9.24 -2.14 -14.68
C SER A 88 8.67 -1.41 -15.90
N SER A 89 7.48 -1.82 -16.35
CA SER A 89 6.75 -1.10 -17.39
C SER A 89 6.45 0.34 -16.96
N LEU A 90 5.83 0.55 -15.81
CA LEU A 90 5.48 1.89 -15.34
C LEU A 90 6.72 2.82 -15.28
N LEU A 91 7.83 2.31 -14.76
CA LEU A 91 9.09 3.06 -14.62
C LEU A 91 9.81 3.32 -15.96
N SER A 92 9.58 2.51 -16.99
CA SER A 92 10.23 2.70 -18.29
C SER A 92 9.65 3.88 -19.09
N GLY A 93 8.46 4.36 -18.73
CA GLY A 93 7.82 5.55 -19.30
C GLY A 93 7.33 5.45 -20.76
N ASN A 94 7.78 4.44 -21.52
CA ASN A 94 7.58 4.30 -22.97
C ASN A 94 6.91 2.96 -23.37
N ASN A 95 5.90 2.53 -22.63
CA ASN A 95 5.09 1.38 -23.02
C ASN A 95 3.59 1.67 -22.86
N LYS A 96 2.80 0.78 -23.44
CA LYS A 96 1.34 0.87 -23.47
C LYS A 96 0.71 1.05 -22.09
N VAL A 97 1.23 0.39 -21.05
CA VAL A 97 0.68 0.50 -19.69
C VAL A 97 0.92 1.90 -19.12
N ALA A 98 2.15 2.41 -19.22
CA ALA A 98 2.48 3.76 -18.75
C ALA A 98 1.68 4.84 -19.49
N THR A 99 1.49 4.71 -20.81
CA THR A 99 0.66 5.63 -21.60
C THR A 99 -0.79 5.62 -21.15
N VAL A 100 -1.41 4.44 -21.06
CA VAL A 100 -2.82 4.30 -20.65
C VAL A 100 -3.05 4.83 -19.23
N LEU A 101 -2.11 4.58 -18.31
CA LEU A 101 -2.21 5.10 -16.95
C LEU A 101 -2.08 6.62 -16.91
N ARG A 102 -1.20 7.22 -17.70
CA ARG A 102 -1.07 8.68 -17.78
C ARG A 102 -2.37 9.32 -18.28
N GLU A 103 -2.91 8.82 -19.38
CA GLU A 103 -4.21 9.29 -19.90
C GLU A 103 -5.35 9.10 -18.90
N ALA A 104 -5.32 8.02 -18.11
CA ALA A 104 -6.29 7.82 -17.04
C ALA A 104 -6.14 8.84 -15.92
N LEU A 105 -4.90 9.13 -15.49
CA LEU A 105 -4.61 10.13 -14.47
C LEU A 105 -5.03 11.54 -14.93
N ASP A 106 -4.69 11.94 -16.16
CA ASP A 106 -5.08 13.24 -16.71
C ASP A 106 -6.61 13.42 -16.72
N ARG A 107 -7.37 12.35 -17.00
CA ARG A 107 -8.84 12.36 -16.93
C ARG A 107 -9.37 12.45 -15.50
N ILE A 108 -8.74 11.77 -14.55
CA ILE A 108 -9.14 11.81 -13.14
C ILE A 108 -8.90 13.22 -12.59
N ASP A 109 -7.75 13.82 -12.89
CA ASP A 109 -7.40 15.16 -12.44
C ASP A 109 -8.34 16.22 -13.04
N ALA A 110 -8.69 16.09 -14.32
CA ALA A 110 -9.67 16.96 -14.97
C ALA A 110 -11.10 16.80 -14.42
N ALA A 111 -11.46 15.64 -13.89
CA ALA A 111 -12.78 15.39 -13.29
C ALA A 111 -12.85 15.80 -11.80
N GLY A 112 -11.69 15.97 -11.15
CA GLY A 112 -11.57 16.41 -9.77
C GLY A 112 -11.44 17.94 -9.59
N GLN A 113 -11.30 18.69 -10.69
CA GLN A 113 -11.41 20.16 -10.75
C GLN A 113 -12.85 20.60 -11.03
#